data_AF-A0A316TMZ2-F1
#
_entry.id   AF-A0A316TMZ2-F1
#
_cell.length_a   1.000
_cell.length_b   1.000
_cell.length_c   1.000
_cell.angle_alpha   90.00
_cell.angle_beta   90.00
_cell.angle_gamma   90.00
#
_symmetry.space_group_name_H-M   'P 1'
#
loop_
_entity.id
_entity.type
_entity.pdbx_description
1 polymer ?
#
loop_
_entity_poly.entity_id
_entity_poly.type
_entity_poly.pdbx_seq_one_letter_code
_entity_poly.pdbx_strand_id
1 'polypeptide(L)' 'MAKKQAFGEEALALKQSQRKMAKVIISTKNERGKYSFKETMIDQDAAKDFIQRNKK' A
#
# COMPACT_ATOMS: atom_id res chain seq x y z
N MET A 1 29.38 -21.96 1.01
CA MET A 1 27.93 -21.72 1.19
C MET A 1 27.58 -20.53 2.10
N ALA A 2 28.54 -19.73 2.61
CA ALA A 2 28.24 -18.52 3.39
C ALA A 2 28.00 -17.25 2.55
N LYS A 3 28.56 -17.18 1.32
CA LYS A 3 28.47 -15.97 0.47
C LYS A 3 27.14 -15.80 -0.29
N LYS A 4 26.30 -16.85 -0.42
CA LYS A 4 25.03 -16.74 -1.16
C LYS A 4 23.87 -16.20 -0.31
N GLN A 5 23.88 -16.41 1.00
CA GLN A 5 22.83 -15.90 1.91
C GLN A 5 22.92 -14.38 2.12
N ALA A 6 24.14 -13.83 2.29
CA ALA A 6 24.35 -12.39 2.47
C ALA A 6 23.82 -11.53 1.30
N PHE A 7 24.02 -11.98 0.05
CA PHE A 7 23.47 -11.32 -1.14
C PHE A 7 21.93 -11.30 -1.16
N GLY A 8 21.28 -12.32 -0.57
CA GLY A 8 19.82 -12.38 -0.49
C GLY A 8 19.25 -11.37 0.52
N GLU A 9 19.91 -11.22 1.67
CA GLU A 9 19.50 -10.26 2.70
C GLU A 9 19.70 -8.81 2.24
N GLU A 10 20.83 -8.48 1.61
CA GLU A 10 21.09 -7.14 1.08
C GLU A 10 20.11 -6.78 -0.05
N ALA A 11 19.80 -7.72 -0.95
CA ALA A 11 18.83 -7.51 -2.02
C ALA A 11 17.40 -7.32 -1.48
N LEU A 12 17.03 -8.05 -0.42
CA LEU A 12 15.74 -7.88 0.26
C LEU A 12 15.68 -6.52 0.99
N ALA A 13 16.75 -6.11 1.66
CA ALA A 13 16.84 -4.81 2.32
C ALA A 13 16.73 -3.65 1.31
N LEU A 14 17.40 -3.75 0.15
CA LEU A 14 17.28 -2.77 -0.92
C LEU A 14 15.85 -2.69 -1.46
N LYS A 15 15.20 -3.84 -1.69
CA LYS A 15 13.79 -3.87 -2.12
C LYS A 15 12.86 -3.24 -1.08
N GLN A 16 13.10 -3.47 0.21
CA GLN A 16 12.33 -2.83 1.27
C GLN A 16 12.55 -1.32 1.33
N SER A 17 13.79 -0.85 1.12
CA SER A 17 14.11 0.57 1.08
C SER A 17 13.56 1.29 -0.15
N GLN A 18 13.31 0.57 -1.24
CA GLN A 18 12.72 1.11 -2.48
C GLN A 18 11.20 0.94 -2.55
N ARG A 19 10.54 0.57 -1.44
CA ARG A 19 9.07 0.49 -1.40
C ARG A 19 8.47 1.84 -1.76
N LYS A 20 7.59 1.82 -2.74
CA LYS A 20 6.83 2.99 -3.17
C LYS A 20 5.52 3.01 -2.40
N MET A 21 5.19 4.15 -1.85
CA MET A 21 3.92 4.37 -1.15
C MET A 21 2.90 4.96 -2.11
N ALA A 22 1.66 4.48 -2.04
CA ALA A 22 0.52 5.03 -2.72
C ALA A 22 -0.40 5.77 -1.74
N LYS A 23 -0.79 6.99 -2.08
CA LYS A 23 -1.87 7.70 -1.39
C LYS A 23 -3.20 7.21 -1.95
N VAL A 24 -4.04 6.63 -1.10
CA VAL A 24 -5.39 6.20 -1.47
C VAL A 24 -6.42 7.10 -0.82
N ILE A 25 -7.40 7.53 -1.61
CA ILE A 25 -8.52 8.36 -1.18
C ILE A 25 -9.81 7.58 -1.44
N ILE A 26 -10.54 7.25 -0.37
CA ILE A 26 -11.84 6.58 -0.46
C ILE A 26 -12.93 7.60 -0.21
N SER A 27 -13.83 7.78 -1.17
CA SER A 27 -15.04 8.58 -1.00
C SER A 27 -16.21 7.70 -0.54
N THR A 28 -16.97 8.18 0.44
CA THR A 28 -18.20 7.53 0.90
C THR A 28 -19.32 8.54 0.86
N LYS A 29 -20.42 8.20 0.19
CA LYS A 29 -21.64 9.02 0.18
C LYS A 29 -22.46 8.69 1.42
N ASN A 30 -22.82 9.69 2.21
CA ASN A 30 -23.74 9.52 3.33
C ASN A 30 -25.20 9.62 2.89
N GLU A 31 -26.12 9.24 3.79
CA GLU A 31 -27.58 9.25 3.53
C GLU A 31 -28.11 10.64 3.19
N ARG A 32 -27.42 11.70 3.63
CA ARG A 32 -27.74 13.10 3.33
C ARG A 32 -27.16 13.58 1.99
N GLY A 33 -26.60 12.68 1.19
CA GLY A 33 -26.07 12.97 -0.15
C GLY A 33 -24.71 13.66 -0.18
N LYS A 34 -24.06 13.88 0.96
CA LYS A 34 -22.71 14.47 1.03
C LYS A 34 -21.64 13.39 0.93
N TYR A 35 -20.49 13.73 0.37
CA TYR A 35 -19.32 12.86 0.31
C TYR A 35 -18.38 13.15 1.48
N SER A 36 -17.90 12.08 2.12
CA SER A 36 -16.78 12.11 3.06
C SER A 36 -15.58 11.41 2.41
N PHE A 37 -14.39 11.93 2.64
CA PHE A 37 -13.14 11.40 2.07
C PHE A 37 -12.25 10.89 3.21
N LYS A 38 -11.74 9.67 3.06
CA LYS A 38 -10.72 9.11 3.94
C LYS A 38 -9.42 8.96 3.15
N GLU A 39 -8.37 9.61 3.62
CA GLU A 39 -7.05 9.52 3.03
C GLU A 39 -6.17 8.56 3.85
N THR A 40 -5.37 7.75 3.17
CA THR A 40 -4.41 6.85 3.82
C THR A 40 -3.25 6.57 2.87
N MET A 41 -2.04 6.50 3.44
CA MET A 41 -0.85 6.04 2.73
C MET A 41 -0.67 4.55 2.97
N ILE A 42 -0.57 3.78 1.90
CA ILE A 42 -0.28 2.34 1.95
C ILE A 42 0.82 1.99 0.96
N ASP A 43 1.37 0.79 1.08
CA ASP A 43 2.28 0.26 0.07
C ASP A 43 1.58 0.18 -1.29
N GLN A 44 2.29 0.55 -2.37
CA GLN A 44 1.76 0.56 -3.72
C GLN A 44 1.20 -0.81 -4.12
N ASP A 45 1.85 -1.90 -3.71
CA ASP A 45 1.44 -3.25 -4.07
C ASP A 45 0.12 -3.65 -3.38
N ALA A 46 -0.15 -3.09 -2.20
CA ALA A 46 -1.37 -3.33 -1.42
C ALA A 46 -2.55 -2.41 -1.83
N ALA A 47 -2.33 -1.45 -2.72
CA ALA A 47 -3.34 -0.43 -3.07
C ALA A 47 -4.62 -1.02 -3.64
N LYS A 48 -4.48 -2.01 -4.54
CA LYS A 48 -5.61 -2.65 -5.22
C LYS A 48 -6.50 -3.40 -4.23
N ASP A 49 -5.91 -4.23 -3.38
CA ASP A 49 -6.65 -4.98 -2.34
C ASP A 49 -7.34 -4.05 -1.34
N PHE A 50 -6.64 -2.99 -0.91
CA PHE A 50 -7.22 -2.01 -0.01
C PHE A 50 -8.44 -1.32 -0.60
N ILE A 51 -8.37 -0.90 -1.88
CA ILE A 51 -9.51 -0.28 -2.57
C ILE A 51 -10.66 -1.28 -2.69
N GLN A 52 -10.39 -2.53 -3.08
CA GLN A 52 -11.44 -3.56 -3.21
C GLN A 52 -12.16 -3.85 -1.89
N ARG A 53 -11.43 -3.95 -0.78
CA ARG A 53 -12.02 -4.16 0.56
C ARG A 53 -12.90 -3.01 1.03
N ASN A 54 -12.63 -1.80 0.56
CA ASN A 54 -13.38 -0.60 0.95
C ASN A 54 -14.44 -0.18 -0.08
N LYS A 55 -14.58 -0.94 -1.18
CA LYS A 55 -15.62 -0.73 -2.18
C LYS A 55 -16.93 -1.34 -1.64
N LYS A 56 -17.79 -0.50 -1.07
CA LYS A 56 -19.17 -0.86 -0.71
C LYS A 56 -20.04 -0.98 -1.95
#